data_AF-A2FZE9-F1
#
_entry.id   AF-A2FZE9-F1
#
_cell.length_a   1.000
_cell.length_b   1.000
_cell.length_c   1.000
_cell.angle_alpha   90.00
_cell.angle_beta   90.00
_cell.angle_gamma   90.00
#
_symmetry.space_group_name_H-M   'P 1'
#
loop_
_entity.id
_entity.type
_entity.pdbx_description
1 polymer ?
#
loop_
_entity_poly.entity_id
_entity_poly.type
_entity_poly.pdbx_seq_one_letter_code
_entity_poly.pdbx_strand_id
1 'polypeptide(L)'
;MYVPKFYYDVGFVVVAPPSGKHLADKYLRYLGLSKSVTVLNFNPEKEQVFVERLLVVTSLHYGNGYCVGGLQRLRQLFYKRFNVRGITPHTFSIINRPDKKRRINNIEELYNNLTLHVPTDPGEKWTIEPMNPDDFADTVKRWTRIKCLVAPGGSFLFNAIVMQPRTGILVMLGDMRDLPNVNLCSSRNISVVQVTHRYMGHDNFDPTIKCNVTLMVSGCKALLQVIRTGVSNVPEFVPFQFKRYPDILKKELMFLNGSGRPILDEPLNFA
;
A
#
# COMPACT_ATOMS: atom_id res chain seq x y z
N MET A 1 -10.88 -8.49 0.08
CA MET A 1 -11.76 -9.65 -0.15
C MET A 1 -13.01 -9.21 -0.90
N TYR A 2 -13.63 -10.10 -1.68
CA TYR A 2 -14.88 -9.81 -2.39
C TYR A 2 -16.06 -10.01 -1.44
N VAL A 3 -16.90 -8.99 -1.30
CA VAL A 3 -18.22 -9.13 -0.69
C VAL A 3 -19.23 -8.88 -1.82
N PRO A 4 -20.14 -9.82 -2.10
CA PRO A 4 -21.14 -9.64 -3.15
C PRO A 4 -21.96 -8.36 -2.96
N LYS A 5 -22.33 -7.70 -4.06
CA LYS A 5 -23.07 -6.43 -4.05
C LYS A 5 -24.36 -6.51 -3.22
N PHE A 6 -25.08 -7.63 -3.29
CA PHE A 6 -26.28 -7.87 -2.47
C PHE A 6 -26.05 -7.59 -0.97
N TYR A 7 -24.91 -8.00 -0.42
CA TYR A 7 -24.60 -7.75 1.01
C TYR A 7 -24.28 -6.28 1.28
N TYR A 8 -23.65 -5.55 0.35
CA TYR A 8 -23.47 -4.11 0.50
C TYR A 8 -24.79 -3.35 0.49
N ASP A 9 -25.77 -3.84 -0.29
CA ASP A 9 -27.07 -3.19 -0.44
C ASP A 9 -27.95 -3.37 0.81
N VAL A 10 -27.89 -4.53 1.48
CA VAL A 10 -28.63 -4.78 2.75
C VAL A 10 -27.86 -4.38 4.00
N GLY A 11 -26.53 -4.29 3.89
CA GLY A 11 -25.63 -4.03 4.99
C GLY A 11 -25.13 -5.32 5.69
N PHE A 12 -23.92 -5.27 6.23
CA PHE A 12 -23.32 -6.39 6.94
C PHE A 12 -22.40 -5.95 8.08
N VAL A 13 -22.12 -6.88 8.98
CA VAL A 13 -21.24 -6.67 10.14
C VAL A 13 -19.88 -7.31 9.86
N VAL A 14 -18.80 -6.58 10.16
CA VAL A 14 -17.43 -7.10 10.12
C VAL A 14 -16.81 -7.06 11.49
N VAL A 15 -16.10 -8.12 11.84
CA VAL A 15 -15.31 -8.17 13.08
C VAL A 15 -13.99 -7.45 12.84
N ALA A 16 -13.65 -6.51 13.72
CA ALA A 16 -12.32 -5.89 13.75
C ALA A 16 -11.63 -6.16 15.09
N PRO A 17 -10.30 -6.27 15.11
CA PRO A 17 -9.56 -6.27 16.36
C PRO A 17 -9.80 -4.96 17.12
N PRO A 18 -9.83 -4.97 18.47
CA PRO A 18 -10.10 -3.79 19.28
C PRO A 18 -9.21 -2.59 18.93
N SER A 19 -7.93 -2.83 18.64
CA SER A 19 -6.94 -1.80 18.31
C SER A 19 -7.20 -1.09 16.97
N GLY A 20 -8.03 -1.67 16.08
CA GLY A 20 -8.26 -1.17 14.72
C GLY A 20 -9.64 -0.58 14.46
N LYS A 21 -10.62 -0.75 15.36
CA LYS A 21 -12.03 -0.36 15.10
C LYS A 21 -12.18 1.12 14.75
N HIS A 22 -11.60 2.02 15.55
CA HIS A 22 -11.75 3.46 15.32
C HIS A 22 -11.21 3.90 13.95
N LEU A 23 -10.10 3.31 13.49
CA LEU A 23 -9.58 3.53 12.15
C LEU A 23 -10.54 2.96 11.09
N ALA A 24 -10.98 1.71 11.25
CA ALA A 24 -11.92 1.09 10.32
C ALA A 24 -13.20 1.93 10.16
N ASP A 25 -13.82 2.37 11.26
CA ASP A 25 -14.99 3.25 11.25
C ASP A 25 -14.72 4.56 10.50
N LYS A 26 -13.55 5.18 10.74
CA LYS A 26 -13.12 6.40 10.06
C LYS A 26 -13.01 6.18 8.55
N TYR A 27 -12.35 5.09 8.12
CA TYR A 27 -12.23 4.71 6.72
C TYR A 27 -13.60 4.48 6.06
N LEU A 28 -14.50 3.74 6.72
CA LEU A 28 -15.84 3.46 6.20
C LEU A 28 -16.65 4.75 6.03
N ARG A 29 -16.57 5.71 6.96
CA ARG A 29 -17.19 7.03 6.81
C ARG A 29 -16.62 7.79 5.61
N TYR A 30 -15.30 7.88 5.47
CA TYR A 30 -14.68 8.57 4.34
C TYR A 30 -15.06 7.97 2.99
N LEU A 31 -15.15 6.65 2.92
CA LEU A 31 -15.53 5.91 1.72
C LEU A 31 -17.05 5.88 1.44
N GLY A 32 -17.88 6.42 2.34
CA GLY A 32 -19.34 6.38 2.20
C GLY A 32 -19.95 5.00 2.42
N LEU A 33 -19.23 4.11 3.13
CA LEU A 33 -19.64 2.73 3.40
C LEU A 33 -20.24 2.54 4.80
N SER A 34 -20.28 3.59 5.63
CA SER A 34 -20.76 3.50 7.01
C SER A 34 -22.25 3.16 7.16
N LYS A 35 -23.04 3.26 6.08
CA LYS A 35 -24.44 2.79 6.07
C LYS A 35 -24.57 1.30 5.76
N SER A 36 -23.57 0.72 5.09
CA SER A 36 -23.58 -0.67 4.61
C SER A 36 -22.67 -1.59 5.43
N VAL A 37 -21.73 -1.04 6.20
CA VAL A 37 -20.75 -1.83 6.94
C VAL A 37 -20.70 -1.34 8.37
N THR A 38 -21.02 -2.24 9.28
CA THR A 38 -20.90 -2.03 10.72
C THR A 38 -19.68 -2.78 11.24
N VAL A 39 -18.81 -2.09 11.97
CA VAL A 39 -17.64 -2.73 12.60
C VAL A 39 -18.01 -3.16 14.01
N LEU A 40 -17.97 -4.47 14.25
CA LEU A 40 -18.13 -5.04 15.57
C LEU A 40 -16.76 -5.15 16.24
N ASN A 41 -16.64 -4.50 17.40
CA ASN A 41 -15.58 -4.78 18.35
C ASN A 41 -16.19 -5.63 19.45
N PHE A 42 -15.70 -6.86 19.58
CA PHE A 42 -16.07 -7.73 20.68
C PHE A 42 -14.82 -8.42 21.22
N ASN A 43 -14.85 -8.77 22.49
CA ASN A 43 -13.82 -9.53 23.16
C ASN A 43 -14.12 -11.03 22.98
N PRO A 44 -13.36 -11.76 22.15
CA PRO A 44 -13.63 -13.17 21.90
C PRO A 44 -13.45 -14.08 23.13
N GLU A 45 -12.77 -13.60 24.18
CA GLU A 45 -12.61 -14.34 25.44
C GLU A 45 -13.80 -14.15 26.39
N LYS A 46 -14.62 -13.11 26.20
CA LYS A 46 -15.68 -12.71 27.14
C LYS A 46 -17.07 -12.61 26.52
N GLU A 47 -17.16 -12.55 25.20
CA GLU A 47 -18.40 -12.26 24.49
C GLU A 47 -18.64 -13.29 23.40
N GLN A 48 -19.91 -13.66 23.19
CA GLN A 48 -20.37 -14.50 22.10
C GLN A 48 -21.39 -13.72 21.26
N VAL A 49 -21.32 -13.89 19.95
CA VAL A 49 -22.18 -13.19 18.99
C VAL A 49 -22.98 -14.23 18.23
N PHE A 50 -24.28 -14.27 18.48
CA PHE A 50 -25.20 -15.12 17.73
C PHE A 50 -25.66 -14.41 16.46
N VAL A 51 -25.61 -15.11 15.33
CA VAL A 51 -26.03 -14.59 14.03
C VAL A 51 -26.95 -15.60 13.35
N GLU A 52 -27.99 -15.11 12.67
CA GLU A 52 -28.84 -15.97 11.84
C GLU A 52 -28.05 -16.55 10.66
N ARG A 53 -27.13 -15.75 10.10
CA ARG A 53 -26.31 -16.12 8.94
C ARG A 53 -24.88 -15.65 9.14
N LEU A 54 -23.93 -16.57 8.94
CA LEU A 54 -22.50 -16.28 8.96
C LEU A 54 -21.93 -16.38 7.55
N LEU A 55 -21.32 -15.28 7.08
CA LEU A 55 -20.51 -15.31 5.87
C LEU A 55 -19.03 -15.38 6.23
N VAL A 56 -18.40 -16.48 5.84
CA VAL A 56 -16.95 -16.64 5.95
C VAL A 56 -16.32 -16.34 4.60
N VAL A 57 -15.70 -15.17 4.49
CA VAL A 57 -14.90 -14.83 3.31
C VAL A 57 -13.47 -15.26 3.59
N THR A 58 -13.08 -16.40 3.04
CA THR A 58 -11.73 -16.95 3.15
C THR A 58 -10.96 -16.78 1.83
N SER A 59 -9.64 -16.72 1.93
CA SER A 59 -8.74 -16.86 0.79
C SER A 59 -7.80 -18.02 1.05
N LEU A 60 -7.53 -18.85 0.03
CA LEU A 60 -6.62 -19.99 0.13
C LEU A 60 -5.19 -19.62 0.51
N HIS A 61 -4.79 -18.36 0.31
CA HIS A 61 -3.48 -17.84 0.66
C HIS A 61 -3.61 -16.51 1.40
N TYR A 62 -3.13 -16.47 2.66
CA TYR A 62 -3.20 -15.35 3.60
C TYR A 62 -3.12 -13.96 2.96
N GLY A 63 -1.99 -13.68 2.30
CA GLY A 63 -1.70 -12.40 1.67
C GLY A 63 -2.51 -12.11 0.41
N ASN A 64 -2.80 -13.15 -0.37
CA ASN A 64 -3.40 -12.99 -1.69
C ASN A 64 -4.84 -12.49 -1.62
N GLY A 65 -5.59 -12.90 -0.58
CA GLY A 65 -7.00 -12.53 -0.41
C GLY A 65 -7.25 -11.01 -0.36
N TYR A 66 -6.31 -10.27 0.24
CA TYR A 66 -6.36 -8.81 0.22
C TYR A 66 -5.56 -8.22 -0.95
N CYS A 67 -4.39 -8.75 -1.30
CA CYS A 67 -3.51 -8.15 -2.32
C CYS A 67 -4.04 -8.21 -3.75
N VAL A 68 -4.62 -9.34 -4.18
CA VAL A 68 -5.01 -9.55 -5.58
C VAL A 68 -6.27 -8.75 -5.94
N GLY A 69 -7.31 -8.82 -5.11
CA GLY A 69 -8.60 -8.15 -5.40
C GLY A 69 -9.01 -7.06 -4.39
N GLY A 70 -8.70 -7.24 -3.11
CA GLY A 70 -9.15 -6.32 -2.05
C GLY A 70 -8.57 -4.93 -2.19
N LEU A 71 -7.25 -4.83 -2.29
CA LEU A 71 -6.53 -3.56 -2.43
C LEU A 71 -6.88 -2.86 -3.76
N GLN A 72 -7.12 -3.61 -4.83
CA GLN A 72 -7.55 -3.04 -6.11
C GLN A 72 -8.89 -2.31 -6.00
N ARG A 73 -9.89 -2.98 -5.42
CA ARG A 73 -11.21 -2.40 -5.24
C ARG A 73 -11.18 -1.23 -4.27
N LEU A 74 -10.44 -1.37 -3.17
CA LEU A 74 -10.25 -0.29 -2.20
C LEU A 74 -9.65 0.96 -2.86
N ARG A 75 -8.63 0.79 -3.71
CA ARG A 75 -8.06 1.89 -4.50
C ARG A 75 -9.09 2.52 -5.43
N GLN A 76 -9.88 1.72 -6.16
CA GLN A 76 -10.93 2.26 -7.04
C GLN A 76 -11.95 3.08 -6.25
N LEU A 77 -12.32 2.65 -5.04
CA LEU A 77 -13.18 3.41 -4.13
C LEU A 77 -12.54 4.74 -3.75
N PHE A 78 -11.25 4.76 -3.39
CA PHE A 78 -10.55 6.03 -3.13
C PHE A 78 -10.51 6.93 -4.36
N TYR A 79 -10.20 6.37 -5.52
CA TYR A 79 -10.06 7.15 -6.76
C TYR A 79 -11.37 7.80 -7.16
N LYS A 80 -12.47 7.05 -7.06
CA LYS A 80 -13.82 7.56 -7.27
C LYS A 80 -14.21 8.58 -6.22
N ARG A 81 -14.00 8.27 -4.93
CA ARG A 81 -14.47 9.11 -3.81
C ARG A 81 -13.78 10.46 -3.75
N PHE A 82 -12.47 10.50 -4.02
CA PHE A 82 -11.66 11.71 -3.93
C PHE A 82 -11.36 12.35 -5.29
N ASN A 83 -11.90 11.80 -6.39
CA ASN A 83 -11.66 12.25 -7.75
C ASN A 83 -10.17 12.43 -8.09
N VAL A 84 -9.36 11.43 -7.74
CA VAL A 84 -7.89 11.46 -7.91
C VAL A 84 -7.42 10.61 -9.10
N ARG A 85 -8.35 10.17 -9.95
CA ARG A 85 -8.01 9.46 -11.19
C ARG A 85 -7.38 10.45 -12.18
N GLY A 86 -6.25 10.08 -12.76
CA GLY A 86 -5.56 10.90 -13.78
C GLY A 86 -4.65 11.99 -13.24
N ILE A 87 -4.51 12.13 -11.91
CA ILE A 87 -3.47 12.98 -11.33
C ILE A 87 -2.11 12.46 -11.80
N THR A 88 -1.30 13.33 -12.41
CA THR A 88 0.08 12.99 -12.77
C THR A 88 0.96 13.19 -11.53
N PRO A 89 1.65 12.14 -11.06
CA PRO A 89 2.55 12.27 -9.92
C PRO A 89 3.76 13.12 -10.32
N HIS A 90 4.16 14.04 -9.45
CA HIS A 90 5.25 14.99 -9.70
C HIS A 90 6.12 15.26 -8.46
N THR A 91 5.63 15.03 -7.24
CA THR A 91 6.37 15.39 -6.03
C THR A 91 7.41 14.33 -5.62
N PHE A 92 8.53 14.80 -5.06
CA PHE A 92 9.61 13.97 -4.50
C PHE A 92 9.65 14.20 -3.00
N SER A 93 9.08 13.26 -2.24
CA SER A 93 8.68 13.51 -0.86
C SER A 93 9.46 12.62 0.11
N ILE A 94 9.88 13.19 1.24
CA ILE A 94 10.40 12.47 2.39
C ILE A 94 9.34 12.54 3.50
N ILE A 95 8.76 11.42 3.90
CA ILE A 95 7.78 11.36 4.99
C ILE A 95 8.37 10.57 6.14
N ASN A 96 8.47 11.20 7.30
CA ASN A 96 9.00 10.58 8.52
C ASN A 96 7.89 10.26 9.54
N ARG A 97 8.28 9.69 10.68
CA ARG A 97 7.40 9.39 11.81
C ARG A 97 7.96 10.01 13.09
N PRO A 98 7.83 11.34 13.29
CA PRO A 98 8.28 11.96 14.53
C PRO A 98 7.61 11.25 15.72
N ASP A 99 8.38 11.05 16.79
CA ASP A 99 7.90 10.47 18.05
C ASP A 99 7.28 9.06 17.98
N LYS A 100 7.56 8.31 16.90
CA LYS A 100 7.21 6.89 16.77
C LYS A 100 8.46 6.04 16.58
N LYS A 101 8.31 4.74 16.87
CA LYS A 101 9.30 3.71 16.49
C LYS A 101 9.48 3.68 14.98
N ARG A 102 10.67 3.26 14.53
CA ARG A 102 11.02 3.13 13.10
C ARG A 102 10.91 4.50 12.41
N ARG A 103 11.75 5.44 12.82
CA ARG A 103 11.88 6.79 12.24
C ARG A 103 13.28 7.02 11.71
N ILE A 104 13.44 7.95 10.77
CA ILE A 104 14.74 8.38 10.26
C ILE A 104 15.26 9.46 11.21
N ASN A 105 16.27 9.15 12.02
CA ASN A 105 16.76 10.06 13.07
C ASN A 105 17.59 11.24 12.50
N ASN A 106 18.31 11.05 11.39
CA ASN A 106 19.10 12.06 10.70
C ASN A 106 18.41 12.51 9.39
N ILE A 107 17.14 12.91 9.47
CA ILE A 107 16.35 13.25 8.29
C ILE A 107 16.91 14.44 7.50
N GLU A 108 17.42 15.47 8.17
CA GLU A 108 18.01 16.65 7.50
C GLU A 108 19.25 16.28 6.70
N GLU A 109 20.11 15.41 7.26
CA GLU A 109 21.29 14.89 6.57
C GLU A 109 20.88 14.09 5.31
N LEU A 110 19.85 13.24 5.44
CA LEU A 110 19.30 12.49 4.32
C LEU A 110 18.70 13.42 3.25
N TYR A 111 17.92 14.41 3.66
CA TYR A 111 17.32 15.40 2.76
C TYR A 111 18.37 16.17 1.95
N ASN A 112 19.41 16.66 2.61
CA ASN A 112 20.51 17.37 1.96
C ASN A 112 21.23 16.47 0.94
N ASN A 113 21.51 15.22 1.30
CA ASN A 113 22.16 14.27 0.41
C ASN A 113 21.29 13.83 -0.77
N LEU A 114 19.98 13.65 -0.57
CA LEU A 114 19.05 13.37 -1.67
C LEU A 114 18.97 14.55 -2.63
N THR A 115 18.87 15.77 -2.09
CA THR A 115 18.83 17.01 -2.88
C THR A 115 20.10 17.19 -3.71
N LEU A 116 21.26 16.88 -3.14
CA LEU A 116 22.54 17.05 -3.82
C LEU A 116 22.83 15.94 -4.85
N HIS A 117 22.45 14.70 -4.56
CA HIS A 117 22.94 13.55 -5.31
C HIS A 117 21.88 12.82 -6.13
N VAL A 118 20.58 13.11 -5.93
CA VAL A 118 19.48 12.39 -6.58
C VAL A 118 18.64 13.36 -7.41
N PRO A 119 18.93 13.52 -8.72
CA PRO A 119 18.26 14.50 -9.55
C PRO A 119 16.78 14.18 -9.76
N THR A 120 15.96 15.16 -9.41
CA THR A 120 14.52 15.20 -9.65
C THR A 120 14.21 15.56 -11.11
N ASP A 121 12.93 15.59 -11.46
CA ASP A 121 12.50 16.06 -12.77
C ASP A 121 12.60 17.61 -12.85
N PRO A 122 12.66 18.21 -14.05
CA PRO A 122 12.81 19.66 -14.19
C PRO A 122 11.76 20.46 -13.41
N GLY A 123 12.21 21.39 -12.58
CA GLY A 123 11.35 22.23 -11.74
C GLY A 123 10.92 21.61 -10.41
N GLU A 124 11.11 20.30 -10.23
CA GLU A 124 10.74 19.59 -9.00
C GLU A 124 11.89 19.58 -7.99
N LYS A 125 11.57 19.53 -6.70
CA LYS A 125 12.54 19.46 -5.61
C LYS A 125 12.13 18.40 -4.59
N TRP A 126 13.12 17.89 -3.85
CA TRP A 126 12.82 17.12 -2.65
C TRP A 126 12.15 17.99 -1.61
N THR A 127 11.19 17.43 -0.88
CA THR A 127 10.52 18.10 0.24
C THR A 127 10.33 17.14 1.40
N ILE A 128 10.60 17.60 2.62
CA ILE A 128 10.18 16.90 3.83
C ILE A 128 8.70 17.24 4.06
N GLU A 129 7.84 16.24 4.01
CA GLU A 129 6.40 16.39 4.22
C GLU A 129 6.00 15.96 5.63
N PRO A 130 5.13 16.73 6.31
CA PRO A 130 4.68 16.38 7.65
C PRO A 130 3.76 15.16 7.61
N MET A 131 3.87 14.26 8.58
CA MET A 131 2.88 13.18 8.74
C MET A 131 1.61 13.75 9.39
N ASN A 132 0.47 13.62 8.74
CA ASN A 132 -0.83 14.00 9.30
C ASN A 132 -1.80 12.80 9.23
N PRO A 133 -1.78 11.88 10.21
CA PRO A 133 -2.66 10.71 10.20
C PRO A 133 -4.14 11.07 10.44
N ASP A 134 -4.41 12.29 10.91
CA ASP A 134 -5.75 12.71 11.31
C ASP A 134 -6.57 13.27 10.15
N ASP A 135 -5.92 13.96 9.20
CA ASP A 135 -6.57 14.39 7.97
C ASP A 135 -6.42 13.36 6.85
N PHE A 136 -7.47 12.55 6.71
CA PHE A 136 -7.52 11.50 5.72
C PHE A 136 -7.63 12.06 4.29
N ALA A 137 -8.38 13.13 4.09
CA ALA A 137 -8.58 13.71 2.76
C ALA A 137 -7.30 14.36 2.25
N ASP A 138 -6.58 15.06 3.13
CA ASP A 138 -5.27 15.61 2.83
C ASP A 138 -4.24 14.51 2.57
N THR A 139 -4.24 13.44 3.38
CA THR A 139 -3.40 12.25 3.13
C THR A 139 -3.65 11.68 1.73
N VAL A 140 -4.91 11.52 1.31
CA VAL A 140 -5.22 11.00 -0.03
C VAL A 140 -4.67 11.93 -1.12
N LYS A 141 -4.95 13.23 -1.03
CA LYS A 141 -4.49 14.22 -2.02
C LYS A 141 -2.97 14.24 -2.12
N ARG A 142 -2.28 14.28 -0.99
CA ARG A 142 -0.83 14.30 -0.91
C ARG A 142 -0.22 13.06 -1.55
N TRP A 143 -0.60 11.87 -1.08
CA TRP A 143 -0.03 10.61 -1.56
C TRP A 143 -0.32 10.36 -3.05
N THR A 144 -1.42 10.87 -3.60
CA THR A 144 -1.69 10.74 -5.05
C THR A 144 -0.75 11.54 -5.95
N ARG A 145 -0.06 12.56 -5.43
CA ARG A 145 0.87 13.41 -6.19
C ARG A 145 2.33 12.94 -6.11
N ILE A 146 2.63 12.01 -5.22
CA ILE A 146 3.99 11.52 -4.98
C ILE A 146 4.47 10.66 -6.15
N LYS A 147 5.54 11.12 -6.80
CA LYS A 147 6.29 10.35 -7.81
C LYS A 147 7.32 9.44 -7.15
N CYS A 148 8.05 9.96 -6.17
CA CYS A 148 9.04 9.19 -5.40
C CYS A 148 8.90 9.51 -3.91
N LEU A 149 8.66 8.47 -3.09
CA LEU A 149 8.58 8.57 -1.64
C LEU A 149 9.84 8.00 -0.99
N VAL A 150 10.43 8.71 -0.04
CA VAL A 150 11.44 8.17 0.89
C VAL A 150 10.85 8.16 2.30
N ALA A 151 10.86 7.01 2.96
CA ALA A 151 10.13 6.85 4.22
C ALA A 151 10.69 5.69 5.06
N PRO A 152 10.52 5.69 6.40
CA PRO A 152 10.77 4.49 7.19
C PRO A 152 9.69 3.42 6.96
N GLY A 153 9.98 2.18 7.31
CA GLY A 153 9.04 1.06 7.25
C GLY A 153 7.88 1.17 8.25
N GLY A 154 6.77 0.49 7.93
CA GLY A 154 5.62 0.36 8.81
C GLY A 154 4.27 0.48 8.12
N SER A 155 3.20 0.36 8.91
CA SER A 155 1.83 0.28 8.42
C SER A 155 1.31 1.57 7.76
N PHE A 156 1.89 2.73 8.02
CA PHE A 156 1.49 3.98 7.36
C PHE A 156 1.78 3.99 5.86
N LEU A 157 2.73 3.15 5.39
CA LEU A 157 2.99 2.95 3.96
C LEU A 157 1.78 2.34 3.23
N PHE A 158 0.77 1.81 3.94
CA PHE A 158 -0.50 1.42 3.33
C PHE A 158 -1.27 2.59 2.70
N ASN A 159 -0.93 3.83 3.03
CA ASN A 159 -1.42 5.00 2.29
C ASN A 159 -0.97 4.99 0.82
N ALA A 160 0.06 4.21 0.45
CA ALA A 160 0.47 3.99 -0.95
C ALA A 160 -0.63 3.36 -1.81
N ILE A 161 -1.71 2.83 -1.20
CA ILE A 161 -2.90 2.38 -1.90
C ILE A 161 -3.43 3.44 -2.89
N VAL A 162 -3.27 4.73 -2.59
CA VAL A 162 -3.72 5.83 -3.46
C VAL A 162 -2.63 6.42 -4.38
N MET A 163 -1.35 6.10 -4.19
CA MET A 163 -0.27 6.56 -5.09
C MET A 163 -0.49 6.07 -6.52
N GLN A 164 -0.19 6.88 -7.54
CA GLN A 164 -0.42 6.51 -8.94
C GLN A 164 0.46 5.34 -9.40
N PRO A 165 0.11 4.62 -10.48
CA PRO A 165 1.02 3.62 -11.05
C PRO A 165 2.31 4.27 -11.56
N ARG A 166 3.39 3.49 -11.70
CA ARG A 166 4.71 3.97 -12.15
C ARG A 166 5.33 5.04 -11.24
N THR A 167 5.02 4.99 -9.95
CA THR A 167 5.70 5.75 -8.90
C THR A 167 6.64 4.82 -8.13
N GLY A 168 7.41 5.37 -7.18
CA GLY A 168 8.31 4.56 -6.37
C GLY A 168 8.32 4.90 -4.88
N ILE A 169 8.69 3.92 -4.07
CA ILE A 169 8.91 4.06 -2.62
C ILE A 169 10.27 3.48 -2.25
N LEU A 170 11.13 4.30 -1.65
CA LEU A 170 12.34 3.90 -0.96
C LEU A 170 12.03 3.78 0.53
N VAL A 171 12.16 2.57 1.06
CA VAL A 171 11.82 2.26 2.46
C VAL A 171 13.07 1.99 3.26
N MET A 172 13.32 2.77 4.31
CA MET A 172 14.30 2.41 5.34
C MET A 172 13.67 1.38 6.29
N LEU A 173 14.25 0.20 6.37
CA LEU A 173 13.83 -0.87 7.27
C LEU A 173 14.82 -1.05 8.40
N GLY A 174 14.33 -1.65 9.49
CA GLY A 174 15.18 -2.22 10.52
C GLY A 174 15.88 -3.49 10.03
N ASP A 175 16.06 -4.43 10.93
CA ASP A 175 16.60 -5.77 10.70
C ASP A 175 15.63 -6.73 9.97
N MET A 176 14.35 -6.38 9.86
CA MET A 176 13.32 -7.20 9.23
C MET A 176 12.82 -6.62 7.89
N ARG A 177 12.62 -7.50 6.90
CA ARG A 177 11.97 -7.17 5.62
C ARG A 177 10.48 -6.93 5.79
N ASP A 178 9.92 -5.98 5.03
CA ASP A 178 8.51 -5.63 5.09
C ASP A 178 7.77 -6.16 3.86
N LEU A 179 7.50 -7.47 3.86
CA LEU A 179 6.79 -8.16 2.77
C LEU A 179 5.37 -7.63 2.52
N PRO A 180 4.57 -7.25 3.54
CA PRO A 180 3.26 -6.63 3.31
C PRO A 180 3.35 -5.37 2.43
N ASN A 181 4.32 -4.49 2.67
CA ASN A 181 4.52 -3.29 1.86
C ASN A 181 5.01 -3.62 0.44
N VAL A 182 5.85 -4.66 0.26
CA VAL A 182 6.22 -5.15 -1.08
C VAL A 182 5.01 -5.64 -1.86
N ASN A 183 4.13 -6.41 -1.22
CA ASN A 183 2.93 -6.94 -1.86
C ASN A 183 1.96 -5.82 -2.25
N LEU A 184 1.77 -4.83 -1.36
CA LEU A 184 1.00 -3.63 -1.68
C LEU A 184 1.55 -2.94 -2.93
N CYS A 185 2.84 -2.60 -2.94
CA CYS A 185 3.47 -1.86 -4.04
C CYS A 185 3.40 -2.64 -5.36
N SER A 186 3.78 -3.92 -5.33
CA SER A 186 3.81 -4.80 -6.50
C SER A 186 2.42 -4.97 -7.12
N SER A 187 1.38 -5.13 -6.28
CA SER A 187 0.00 -5.24 -6.77
C SER A 187 -0.54 -3.97 -7.45
N ARG A 188 0.14 -2.84 -7.28
CA ARG A 188 -0.30 -1.52 -7.77
C ARG A 188 0.67 -0.89 -8.79
N ASN A 189 1.62 -1.67 -9.31
CA ASN A 189 2.65 -1.17 -10.23
C ASN A 189 3.42 0.04 -9.64
N ILE A 190 3.73 -0.04 -8.34
CA ILE A 190 4.58 0.89 -7.62
C ILE A 190 5.91 0.19 -7.40
N SER A 191 7.01 0.79 -7.82
CA SER A 191 8.35 0.26 -7.59
C SER A 191 8.74 0.45 -6.12
N VAL A 192 9.41 -0.53 -5.53
CA VAL A 192 9.86 -0.45 -4.14
C VAL A 192 11.32 -0.86 -4.03
N VAL A 193 12.10 -0.07 -3.29
CA VAL A 193 13.47 -0.41 -2.87
C VAL A 193 13.47 -0.38 -1.35
N GLN A 194 14.02 -1.43 -0.73
CA GLN A 194 14.09 -1.54 0.73
C GLN A 194 15.56 -1.49 1.16
N VAL A 195 15.90 -0.61 2.10
CA VAL A 195 17.25 -0.51 2.68
C VAL A 195 17.18 -0.99 4.11
N THR A 196 17.68 -2.20 4.36
CA THR A 196 17.69 -2.85 5.68
C THR A 196 18.86 -2.35 6.52
N HIS A 197 18.57 -1.90 7.74
CA HIS A 197 19.57 -1.48 8.70
C HIS A 197 19.71 -2.52 9.81
N ARG A 198 20.74 -3.37 9.72
CA ARG A 198 20.92 -4.56 10.61
C ARG A 198 20.95 -4.24 12.11
N TYR A 199 21.37 -3.05 12.49
CA TYR A 199 21.46 -2.64 13.90
C TYR A 199 20.18 -1.97 14.42
N MET A 200 19.21 -1.69 13.56
CA MET A 200 17.96 -1.04 13.95
C MET A 200 16.89 -2.12 14.13
N GLY A 201 16.60 -2.49 15.38
CA GLY A 201 15.59 -3.50 15.67
C GLY A 201 14.18 -3.05 15.23
N HIS A 202 13.38 -3.98 14.71
CA HIS A 202 11.99 -3.70 14.35
C HIS A 202 11.15 -3.19 15.55
N ASP A 203 11.25 -3.89 16.68
CA ASP A 203 10.51 -3.60 17.92
C ASP A 203 11.37 -2.89 18.97
N ASN A 204 12.69 -3.11 18.93
CA ASN A 204 13.71 -2.52 19.79
C ASN A 204 14.39 -1.36 19.08
N PHE A 205 13.61 -0.35 18.72
CA PHE A 205 14.10 0.81 17.99
C PHE A 205 14.96 1.71 18.89
N ASP A 206 16.21 1.93 18.50
CA ASP A 206 17.13 2.86 19.15
C ASP A 206 17.12 4.23 18.42
N PRO A 207 16.70 5.32 19.08
CA PRO A 207 16.65 6.65 18.48
C PRO A 207 18.03 7.27 18.21
N THR A 208 19.12 6.68 18.69
CA THR A 208 20.49 7.15 18.44
C THR A 208 21.05 6.64 17.10
N ILE A 209 20.48 5.54 16.58
CA ILE A 209 20.94 4.91 15.34
C ILE A 209 20.48 5.76 14.14
N LYS A 210 21.45 6.30 13.40
CA LYS A 210 21.20 7.06 12.17
C LYS A 210 20.92 6.12 10.99
N CYS A 211 20.20 6.62 9.99
CA CYS A 211 20.07 5.91 8.72
C CYS A 211 21.39 5.96 7.95
N ASN A 212 21.66 4.91 7.15
CA ASN A 212 22.81 4.90 6.26
C ASN A 212 22.49 5.73 5.00
N VAL A 213 22.85 7.02 5.04
CA VAL A 213 22.53 7.99 3.98
C VAL A 213 23.10 7.58 2.63
N THR A 214 24.33 7.06 2.58
CA THR A 214 24.97 6.60 1.34
C THR A 214 24.17 5.48 0.66
N LEU A 215 23.72 4.49 1.44
CA LEU A 215 22.86 3.42 0.92
C LEU A 215 21.49 3.94 0.52
N MET A 216 20.90 4.86 1.28
CA MET A 216 19.61 5.47 0.93
C MET A 216 19.69 6.25 -0.39
N VAL A 217 20.72 7.08 -0.59
CA VAL A 217 20.97 7.79 -1.86
C VAL A 217 21.11 6.81 -3.02
N SER A 218 21.89 5.75 -2.82
CA SER A 218 22.13 4.73 -3.85
C SER A 218 20.84 3.98 -4.20
N GLY A 219 20.06 3.58 -3.20
CA GLY A 219 18.74 2.98 -3.37
C GLY A 219 17.74 3.92 -4.06
N CYS A 220 17.80 5.21 -3.78
CA CYS A 220 16.94 6.20 -4.42
C CYS A 220 17.29 6.38 -5.91
N LYS A 221 18.58 6.41 -6.26
CA LYS A 221 19.02 6.46 -7.66
C LYS A 221 18.53 5.24 -8.44
N ALA A 222 18.67 4.06 -7.86
CA ALA A 222 18.16 2.81 -8.44
C ALA A 222 16.63 2.87 -8.63
N LEU A 223 15.90 3.34 -7.62
CA LEU A 223 14.45 3.50 -7.69
C LEU A 223 14.04 4.45 -8.82
N LEU A 224 14.67 5.62 -8.94
CA LEU A 224 14.35 6.57 -10.02
C LEU A 224 14.69 6.01 -11.41
N GLN A 225 15.76 5.22 -11.53
CA GLN A 225 16.06 4.52 -12.77
C GLN A 225 14.93 3.55 -13.15
N VAL A 226 14.43 2.77 -12.20
CA VAL A 226 13.32 1.84 -12.43
C VAL A 226 12.04 2.58 -12.80
N ILE A 227 11.72 3.69 -12.11
CA ILE A 227 10.55 4.52 -12.45
C ILE A 227 10.64 5.04 -13.89
N ARG A 228 11.81 5.51 -14.32
CA ARG A 228 12.03 6.15 -15.63
C ARG A 228 12.10 5.14 -16.78
N THR A 229 12.76 4.00 -16.56
CA THR A 229 13.09 3.05 -17.63
C THR A 229 12.24 1.78 -17.60
N GLY A 230 11.60 1.48 -16.47
CA GLY A 230 10.96 0.19 -16.21
C GLY A 230 11.94 -0.97 -15.98
N VAL A 231 13.25 -0.72 -15.99
CA VAL A 231 14.31 -1.73 -15.87
C VAL A 231 15.16 -1.47 -14.63
N SER A 232 15.50 -2.54 -13.92
CA SER A 232 16.51 -2.51 -12.84
C SER A 232 17.83 -3.06 -13.37
N ASN A 233 18.88 -2.26 -13.35
CA ASN A 233 20.26 -2.72 -13.59
C ASN A 233 20.97 -3.08 -12.29
N VAL A 234 20.29 -2.99 -11.15
CA VAL A 234 20.84 -3.39 -9.85
C VAL A 234 20.73 -4.90 -9.72
N PRO A 235 21.86 -5.63 -9.55
CA PRO A 235 21.83 -7.07 -9.28
C PRO A 235 21.12 -7.27 -7.93
N GLU A 236 19.96 -7.92 -7.98
CA GLU A 236 19.12 -8.29 -6.83
C GLU A 236 18.87 -7.21 -5.75
N PHE A 237 17.73 -6.54 -5.88
CA PHE A 237 16.81 -6.41 -4.75
C PHE A 237 15.49 -7.03 -5.21
N VAL A 238 15.27 -8.31 -4.84
CA VAL A 238 14.20 -9.22 -5.31
C VAL A 238 13.11 -8.52 -6.12
N PRO A 239 13.27 -8.40 -7.45
CA PRO A 239 12.13 -8.04 -8.26
C PRO A 239 11.18 -9.23 -8.16
N PHE A 240 10.08 -9.08 -7.44
CA PHE A 240 8.89 -9.89 -7.73
C PHE A 240 8.43 -9.50 -9.13
N GLN A 241 9.15 -10.00 -10.15
CA GLN A 241 8.54 -10.16 -11.45
C GLN A 241 7.42 -11.17 -11.22
N PHE A 242 6.20 -10.67 -11.08
CA PHE A 242 5.05 -11.46 -11.50
C PHE A 242 5.33 -11.75 -12.98
N LYS A 243 5.89 -12.93 -13.28
CA LYS A 243 5.56 -13.58 -14.54
C LYS A 243 4.04 -13.52 -14.57
N ARG A 244 3.47 -12.74 -15.49
CA ARG A 244 2.09 -13.00 -15.91
C ARG A 244 2.10 -14.50 -16.18
N TYR A 245 1.40 -15.26 -15.36
CA TYR A 245 1.03 -16.62 -15.70
C TYR A 245 -0.22 -16.45 -16.56
N PRO A 246 -0.10 -16.38 -17.90
CA PRO A 246 -1.29 -16.32 -18.76
C PRO A 246 -2.22 -17.52 -18.51
N ASP A 247 -1.72 -18.60 -17.92
CA ASP A 247 -2.44 -19.87 -17.81
C ASP A 247 -3.12 -20.14 -16.46
N ILE A 248 -2.80 -19.40 -15.38
CA ILE A 248 -3.48 -19.59 -14.09
C ILE A 248 -4.89 -18.97 -14.11
N LEU A 249 -5.09 -17.88 -14.87
CA LEU A 249 -6.41 -17.26 -15.06
C LEU A 249 -7.40 -18.17 -15.81
N LYS A 250 -6.94 -19.22 -16.50
CA LYS A 250 -7.82 -20.11 -17.28
C LYS A 250 -8.27 -21.36 -16.52
N LYS A 251 -7.50 -21.89 -15.56
CA LYS A 251 -7.88 -23.11 -14.83
C LYS A 251 -8.59 -22.84 -13.50
N GLU A 252 -8.22 -21.80 -12.76
CA GLU A 252 -8.79 -21.55 -11.43
C GLU A 252 -10.16 -20.85 -11.47
N LEU A 253 -10.54 -20.25 -12.60
CA LEU A 253 -11.91 -19.75 -12.84
C LEU A 253 -12.88 -20.83 -13.34
N MET A 254 -12.42 -22.03 -13.70
CA MET A 254 -13.30 -23.13 -14.11
C MET A 254 -13.99 -23.84 -12.95
N PHE A 255 -13.61 -23.57 -11.69
CA PHE A 255 -14.20 -24.24 -10.53
C PHE A 255 -15.48 -23.58 -9.97
N LEU A 256 -16.02 -22.54 -10.63
CA LEU A 256 -17.22 -21.81 -10.17
C LEU A 256 -18.39 -21.77 -11.16
N ASN A 257 -18.39 -22.54 -12.24
CA ASN A 257 -19.60 -22.71 -13.07
C ASN A 257 -20.03 -24.18 -13.09
N GLY A 258 -21.05 -24.50 -12.29
CA GLY A 258 -21.84 -25.74 -12.40
C GLY A 258 -22.71 -25.81 -13.67
N SER A 259 -22.51 -24.91 -14.63
CA SER A 259 -23.15 -24.93 -15.95
C SER A 259 -22.07 -24.62 -16.99
N GLY A 260 -21.57 -25.64 -17.66
CA GLY A 260 -20.46 -25.57 -18.62
C GLY A 260 -20.76 -24.76 -19.88
N ARG A 261 -20.99 -23.44 -19.76
CA ARG A 261 -20.97 -22.49 -20.87
C ARG A 261 -20.16 -21.25 -20.49
N PRO A 262 -19.19 -20.83 -21.33
CA PRO A 262 -18.51 -19.57 -21.15
C PRO A 262 -19.49 -18.42 -21.46
N ILE A 263 -19.66 -17.52 -20.51
CA ILE A 263 -20.13 -16.16 -20.79
C ILE A 263 -18.85 -15.35 -20.92
N LEU A 264 -18.53 -14.91 -22.13
CA LEU A 264 -17.68 -13.76 -22.51
C LEU A 264 -17.10 -14.01 -23.91
N ASP A 265 -17.92 -13.82 -24.94
CA ASP A 265 -17.52 -13.73 -26.36
C ASP A 265 -17.41 -12.25 -26.81
N GLU A 266 -17.03 -11.34 -25.91
CA GLU A 266 -16.68 -9.98 -26.33
C GLU A 266 -15.24 -9.61 -25.92
N PRO A 267 -14.38 -9.23 -26.87
CA PRO A 267 -13.05 -8.77 -26.56
C PRO A 267 -13.13 -7.42 -25.83
N LEU A 268 -12.51 -7.37 -24.64
CA LEU A 268 -12.21 -6.12 -23.94
C LEU A 268 -11.20 -5.32 -24.76
N ASN A 269 -11.69 -4.47 -25.67
CA ASN A 269 -10.89 -3.45 -26.32
C ASN A 269 -10.55 -2.36 -25.30
N PHE A 270 -9.27 -2.26 -24.95
CA PHE A 270 -8.73 -1.11 -24.22
C PHE A 270 -8.28 -0.06 -25.25
N ALA A 271 -9.06 1.01 -25.37
CA ALA A 271 -8.60 2.31 -25.87
C ALA A 271 -8.24 3.20 -24.67
#